data_AF-A0A9W7D072-F1
#
_entry.id   AF-A0A9W7D072-F1
#
_cell.length_a   1.000
_cell.length_b   1.000
_cell.length_c   1.000
_cell.angle_alpha   90.00
_cell.angle_beta   90.00
_cell.angle_gamma   90.00
#
_symmetry.space_group_name_H-M   'P 1'
#
loop_
_entity.id
_entity.type
_entity.pdbx_description
1 polymer ?
#
loop_
_entity_poly.entity_id
_entity_poly.type
_entity_poly.pdbx_seq_one_letter_code
_entity_poly.pdbx_strand_id
1 'polypeptide(L)'
;MIATLVVQLPSTHEGGDLVVYRGGHVEHRHDFGKSDDTAPYFCHYAVHYADAEHSLEKVTKGYRLTLVYSIFLPASMRHLKRDPSRTLGDDLADAIRTMRREDDSFALLLSHEYTKKSITDLGTSALKGVDRARFRALEEGNAAVAPDKKLRFFIAKLSVKENHSLGDIGWDKWA
;
A
#
# COMPACT_ATOMS: atom_id res chain seq x y z
N MET A 1 10.34 4.01 15.10
CA MET A 1 8.97 4.45 14.82
C MET A 1 8.66 4.19 13.36
N ILE A 2 7.47 3.69 13.04
CA ILE A 2 6.98 3.44 11.67
C ILE A 2 5.73 4.24 11.33
N ALA A 3 4.97 4.66 12.34
CA ALA A 3 3.76 5.44 12.19
C ALA A 3 3.50 6.23 13.47
N THR A 4 2.64 7.23 13.36
CA THR A 4 2.11 8.00 14.48
C THR A 4 0.59 7.80 14.51
N LEU A 5 0.08 7.42 15.68
CA LEU A 5 -1.35 7.37 15.97
C LEU A 5 -1.73 8.65 16.71
N VAL A 6 -2.66 9.41 16.14
CA VAL A 6 -3.27 10.58 16.76
C VAL A 6 -4.67 10.19 17.18
N VAL A 7 -4.95 10.24 18.48
CA VAL A 7 -6.29 10.05 19.04
C VAL A 7 -6.78 11.39 19.56
N GLN A 8 -7.78 11.96 18.91
CA GLN A 8 -8.51 13.11 19.42
C GLN A 8 -9.55 12.65 20.43
N LEU A 9 -9.44 13.16 21.65
CA LEU A 9 -10.45 12.98 22.70
C LEU A 9 -11.64 13.92 22.45
N PRO A 10 -12.82 13.63 23.02
CA PRO A 10 -14.00 14.47 22.88
C PRO A 10 -13.67 15.92 23.24
N SER A 11 -13.75 16.82 22.26
CA SER A 11 -13.39 18.22 22.41
C SER A 11 -14.00 19.06 21.31
N THR A 12 -14.55 20.22 21.67
CA THR A 12 -15.16 21.15 20.71
C THR A 12 -14.08 22.06 20.12
N HIS A 13 -13.86 21.98 18.81
CA HIS A 13 -12.92 22.84 18.10
C HIS A 13 -13.29 23.08 16.64
N GLU A 14 -12.76 24.17 16.07
CA GLU A 14 -12.75 24.45 14.63
C GLU A 14 -11.29 24.52 14.13
N GLY A 15 -11.04 24.19 12.86
CA GLY A 15 -9.66 24.01 12.35
C GLY A 15 -8.98 22.77 12.96
N GLY A 16 -7.65 22.65 12.89
CA GLY A 16 -6.97 21.48 13.49
C GLY A 16 -6.99 20.19 12.66
N ASP A 17 -7.26 20.28 11.36
CA ASP A 17 -7.23 19.12 10.46
C ASP A 17 -5.83 18.52 10.37
N LEU A 18 -5.77 17.19 10.28
CA LEU A 18 -4.56 16.49 9.87
C LEU A 18 -4.57 16.37 8.35
N VAL A 19 -3.57 16.97 7.70
CA VAL A 19 -3.39 16.93 6.25
C VAL A 19 -2.14 16.12 5.95
N VAL A 20 -2.28 15.11 5.08
CA VAL A 20 -1.18 14.26 4.62
C VAL A 20 -0.92 14.54 3.15
N TYR A 21 0.36 14.70 2.80
CA TYR A 21 0.82 15.06 1.48
C TYR A 21 1.59 13.92 0.83
N ARG A 22 1.52 13.87 -0.50
CA ARG A 22 2.39 13.03 -1.34
C ARG A 22 2.84 13.83 -2.54
N GLY A 23 4.15 13.98 -2.69
CA GLY A 23 4.75 14.75 -3.78
C GLY A 23 4.28 16.22 -3.80
N GLY A 24 4.14 16.84 -2.62
CA GLY A 24 3.68 18.23 -2.48
C GLY A 24 2.18 18.46 -2.70
N HIS A 25 1.40 17.42 -3.02
CA HIS A 25 -0.05 17.50 -3.17
C HIS A 25 -0.77 16.90 -1.95
N VAL A 26 -1.92 17.48 -1.58
CA VAL A 26 -2.78 16.92 -0.53
C VAL A 26 -3.32 15.58 -0.99
N GLU A 27 -2.95 14.51 -0.31
CA GLU A 27 -3.45 13.16 -0.57
C GLU A 27 -4.67 12.84 0.30
N HIS A 28 -4.60 13.19 1.59
CA HIS A 28 -5.67 12.95 2.55
C HIS A 28 -5.83 14.11 3.54
N ARG A 29 -7.07 14.35 3.96
CA ARG A 29 -7.43 15.29 5.02
C ARG A 29 -8.36 14.58 6.00
N HIS A 30 -8.06 14.67 7.28
CA HIS A 30 -8.89 14.13 8.35
C HIS A 30 -9.27 15.25 9.31
N ASP A 31 -10.58 15.47 9.45
CA ASP A 31 -11.18 16.57 10.21
C ASP A 31 -11.55 16.18 11.65
N PHE A 32 -11.36 14.91 12.02
CA PHE A 32 -11.68 14.35 13.33
C PHE A 32 -13.13 14.61 13.78
N GLY A 33 -14.10 14.39 12.88
CA GLY A 33 -15.52 14.36 13.23
C GLY A 33 -16.19 15.73 13.35
N LYS A 34 -15.52 16.79 12.89
CA LYS A 34 -16.09 18.14 12.87
C LYS A 34 -17.22 18.29 11.85
N SER A 35 -17.08 17.72 10.65
CA SER A 35 -18.13 17.77 9.63
C SER A 35 -19.43 17.08 10.06
N ASP A 36 -19.30 16.05 10.90
CA ASP A 36 -20.43 15.26 11.43
C ASP A 36 -20.93 15.75 12.80
N ASP A 37 -20.36 16.83 13.35
CA ASP A 37 -20.65 17.36 14.70
C ASP A 37 -20.46 16.32 15.84
N THR A 38 -19.57 15.36 15.62
CA THR A 38 -19.28 14.26 16.55
C THR A 38 -18.04 14.51 17.42
N ALA A 39 -17.17 15.45 17.01
CA ALA A 39 -15.96 15.83 17.73
C ALA A 39 -16.15 16.15 19.23
N PRO A 40 -17.26 16.78 19.68
CA PRO A 40 -17.48 17.05 21.12
C PRO A 40 -17.79 15.80 21.96
N TYR A 41 -18.22 14.70 21.33
CA TYR A 41 -18.84 13.57 22.02
C TYR A 41 -18.10 12.25 21.81
N PHE A 42 -17.38 12.10 20.70
CA PHE A 42 -16.70 10.87 20.33
C PHE A 42 -15.19 11.05 20.20
N CYS A 43 -14.47 9.97 20.43
CA CYS A 43 -13.05 9.90 20.08
C CYS A 43 -12.90 9.69 18.58
N HIS A 44 -11.98 10.42 17.97
CA HIS A 44 -11.59 10.23 16.57
C HIS A 44 -10.11 9.88 16.50
N TYR A 45 -9.70 9.13 15.49
CA TYR A 45 -8.30 8.76 15.36
C TYR A 45 -7.84 8.76 13.91
N ALA A 46 -6.55 9.06 13.74
CA ALA A 46 -5.86 8.93 12.48
C ALA A 46 -4.50 8.27 12.71
N VAL A 47 -4.08 7.45 11.75
CA VAL A 47 -2.73 6.88 11.72
C VAL A 47 -2.07 7.35 10.43
N HIS A 48 -0.87 7.87 10.54
CA HIS A 48 -0.05 8.22 9.38
C HIS A 48 1.35 7.62 9.53
N TYR A 49 1.98 7.28 8.40
CA TYR A 49 3.34 6.78 8.40
C TYR A 49 4.33 7.84 8.90
N ALA A 50 5.43 7.38 9.50
CA ALA A 50 6.44 8.27 10.06
C ALA A 50 7.20 9.08 9.00
N ASP A 51 7.25 8.58 7.76
CA ASP A 51 7.84 9.22 6.59
C ASP A 51 6.82 10.00 5.75
N ALA A 52 5.54 10.02 6.13
CA ALA A 52 4.53 10.80 5.44
C ALA A 52 4.70 12.29 5.75
N GLU A 53 4.84 13.10 4.70
CA GLU A 53 4.73 14.56 4.82
C GLU A 53 3.33 14.89 5.33
N HIS A 54 3.23 15.63 6.43
CA HIS A 54 1.95 15.96 7.03
C HIS A 54 2.01 17.32 7.73
N SER A 55 0.86 17.95 7.88
CA SER A 55 0.70 19.18 8.63
C SER A 55 -0.56 19.10 9.50
N LEU A 56 -0.53 19.83 10.62
CA LEU A 56 -1.71 20.09 11.42
C LEU A 56 -2.13 21.53 11.18
N GLU A 57 -3.36 21.72 10.73
CA GLU A 57 -3.90 23.07 10.57
C GLU A 57 -4.09 23.74 11.92
N LYS A 58 -4.12 25.08 11.90
CA LYS A 58 -4.33 25.86 13.12
C LYS A 58 -5.75 25.61 13.65
N VAL A 59 -5.87 25.42 14.96
CA VAL A 59 -7.17 25.49 15.65
C VAL A 59 -7.61 26.95 15.69
N THR A 60 -8.76 27.25 15.12
CA THR A 60 -9.29 28.62 15.01
C THR A 60 -10.23 28.97 16.15
N LYS A 61 -10.87 27.98 16.77
CA LYS A 61 -11.84 28.15 17.86
C LYS A 61 -11.88 26.91 18.75
N GLY A 62 -12.17 27.11 20.03
CA GLY A 62 -12.28 26.03 21.01
C GLY A 62 -10.92 25.43 21.36
N TYR A 63 -10.92 24.15 21.75
CA TYR A 63 -9.70 23.43 22.16
C TYR A 63 -9.72 22.03 21.58
N ARG A 64 -8.58 21.58 21.07
CA ARG A 64 -8.40 20.22 20.55
C ARG A 64 -7.51 19.43 21.51
N LEU A 65 -8.08 18.41 22.15
CA LEU A 65 -7.34 17.54 23.07
C LEU A 65 -6.95 16.25 22.35
N THR A 66 -5.64 15.98 22.24
CA THR A 66 -5.14 14.82 21.50
C THR A 66 -4.07 14.05 22.27
N LEU A 67 -4.12 12.73 22.17
CA LEU A 67 -3.05 11.81 22.54
C LEU A 67 -2.30 11.39 21.28
N VAL A 68 -0.98 11.56 21.29
CA VAL A 68 -0.12 11.21 20.15
C VAL A 68 0.82 10.09 20.55
N TYR A 69 0.69 8.95 19.88
CA TYR A 69 1.49 7.75 20.13
C TYR A 69 2.42 7.47 18.97
N SER A 70 3.68 7.19 19.28
CA SER A 70 4.66 6.69 18.32
C SER A 70 4.56 5.16 18.24
N ILE A 71 4.28 4.62 17.05
CA ILE A 71 4.21 3.18 16.81
C ILE A 71 5.59 2.67 16.40
N PHE A 72 6.08 1.62 17.06
CA PHE A 72 7.38 0.99 16.77
C PHE A 72 7.21 -0.45 16.34
N LEU A 73 8.08 -0.89 15.43
CA LEU A 73 8.22 -2.31 15.13
C LEU A 73 9.00 -3.01 16.26
N PRO A 74 8.63 -4.26 16.61
CA PRO A 74 9.44 -5.12 17.46
C PRO A 74 10.85 -5.30 16.91
N ALA A 75 11.81 -5.63 17.78
CA ALA A 75 13.22 -5.79 17.40
C ALA A 75 13.42 -6.78 16.24
N SER A 76 12.67 -7.89 16.24
CA SER A 76 12.69 -8.91 15.19
C SER A 76 12.24 -8.41 13.82
N MET A 77 11.43 -7.35 13.77
CA MET A 77 10.86 -6.80 12.54
C MET A 77 11.52 -5.49 12.10
N ARG A 78 12.58 -5.02 12.77
CA ARG A 78 13.22 -3.74 12.45
C ARG A 78 13.76 -3.65 11.02
N HIS A 79 14.08 -4.79 10.40
CA HIS A 79 14.51 -4.87 9.00
C HIS A 79 13.39 -4.48 8.01
N LEU A 80 12.12 -4.50 8.44
CA LEU A 80 10.97 -4.02 7.65
C LEU A 80 10.76 -2.51 7.78
N LYS A 81 11.49 -1.83 8.67
CA LYS A 81 11.38 -0.38 8.80
C LYS A 81 11.93 0.24 7.52
N ARG A 82 11.07 0.97 6.82
CA ARG A 82 11.46 1.75 5.65
C ARG A 82 12.51 2.80 6.00
N ASP A 83 13.51 2.93 5.15
CA ASP A 83 14.46 4.04 5.20
C ASP A 83 13.80 5.29 4.60
N PRO A 84 13.55 6.35 5.39
CA PRO A 84 12.88 7.55 4.90
C PRO A 84 13.71 8.33 3.86
N SER A 85 15.01 8.04 3.73
CA SER A 85 15.85 8.60 2.66
C SER A 85 15.68 7.89 1.32
N ARG A 86 14.98 6.75 1.30
CA ARG A 86 14.82 5.88 0.13
C ARG A 86 13.35 5.73 -0.25
N THR A 87 13.08 5.91 -1.54
CA THR A 87 11.77 5.60 -2.10
C THR A 87 11.63 4.08 -2.27
N LEU A 88 10.38 3.59 -2.34
CA LEU A 88 10.15 2.19 -2.71
C LEU A 88 10.75 1.88 -4.10
N GLY A 89 10.76 2.87 -5.00
CA GLY A 89 11.45 2.78 -6.30
C GLY A 89 12.95 2.53 -6.15
N ASP A 90 13.63 3.18 -5.20
CA ASP A 90 15.07 2.98 -4.95
C ASP A 90 15.37 1.57 -4.45
N ASP A 91 14.55 1.05 -3.52
CA ASP A 91 14.67 -0.31 -3.01
C ASP A 91 14.43 -1.34 -4.12
N LEU A 92 13.43 -1.10 -4.96
CA LEU A 92 13.16 -1.95 -6.13
C LEU A 92 14.29 -1.85 -7.17
N ALA A 93 14.86 -0.67 -7.40
CA ALA A 93 15.99 -0.51 -8.31
C ALA A 93 17.22 -1.32 -7.84
N ASP A 94 17.52 -1.31 -6.53
CA ASP A 94 18.58 -2.15 -5.96
C ASP A 94 18.28 -3.64 -6.14
N ALA A 95 17.06 -4.07 -5.84
CA ALA A 95 16.65 -5.46 -6.06
C ALA A 95 16.83 -5.87 -7.53
N ILE A 96 16.35 -5.05 -8.47
CA ILE A 96 16.47 -5.29 -9.92
C ILE A 96 17.96 -5.37 -10.35
N ARG A 97 18.84 -4.51 -9.82
CA ARG A 97 20.29 -4.56 -10.13
C ARG A 97 20.90 -5.91 -9.75
N THR A 98 20.48 -6.49 -8.63
CA THR A 98 20.99 -7.77 -8.12
C THR A 98 20.46 -8.99 -8.86
N MET A 99 19.37 -8.87 -9.62
CA MET A 99 18.82 -9.97 -10.41
C MET A 99 19.78 -10.45 -11.50
N ARG A 100 19.91 -11.77 -11.60
CA ARG A 100 20.68 -12.46 -12.66
C ARG A 100 19.82 -12.59 -13.91
N ARG A 101 20.43 -12.37 -15.08
CA ARG A 101 19.70 -12.25 -16.35
C ARG A 101 19.00 -13.53 -16.80
N GLU A 102 19.47 -14.70 -16.33
CA GLU A 102 19.09 -15.99 -16.91
C GLU A 102 18.06 -16.76 -16.07
N ASP A 103 17.91 -16.47 -14.77
CA ASP A 103 17.10 -17.31 -13.86
C ASP A 103 16.12 -16.56 -12.95
N ASP A 104 16.25 -15.23 -12.80
CA ASP A 104 15.42 -14.49 -11.87
C ASP A 104 14.19 -13.92 -12.58
N SER A 105 13.13 -14.72 -12.67
CA SER A 105 11.78 -14.22 -12.96
C SER A 105 10.92 -14.28 -11.71
N PHE A 106 10.04 -13.29 -11.55
CA PHE A 106 9.06 -13.29 -10.47
C PHE A 106 7.67 -13.01 -11.02
N ALA A 107 6.67 -13.54 -10.34
CA ALA A 107 5.27 -13.28 -10.62
C ALA A 107 4.63 -12.55 -9.44
N LEU A 108 3.85 -11.53 -9.74
CA LEU A 108 3.03 -10.83 -8.76
C LEU A 108 1.57 -11.09 -9.10
N LEU A 109 0.85 -11.73 -8.19
CA LEU A 109 -0.58 -11.93 -8.35
C LEU A 109 -1.30 -10.59 -8.23
N LEU A 110 -2.12 -10.27 -9.24
CA LEU A 110 -2.98 -9.09 -9.20
C LEU A 110 -4.14 -9.32 -8.24
N SER A 111 -4.49 -8.30 -7.48
CA SER A 111 -5.49 -8.36 -6.40
C SER A 111 -6.91 -8.20 -6.94
N HIS A 112 -7.08 -7.52 -8.07
CA HIS A 112 -8.37 -7.41 -8.75
C HIS A 112 -8.46 -8.39 -9.91
N GLU A 113 -9.69 -8.80 -10.21
CA GLU A 113 -10.01 -9.49 -11.46
C GLU A 113 -10.10 -8.47 -12.60
N TYR A 114 -9.41 -8.77 -13.70
CA TYR A 114 -9.44 -7.96 -14.91
C TYR A 114 -10.02 -8.75 -16.07
N THR A 115 -10.83 -8.08 -16.89
CA THR A 115 -11.34 -8.69 -18.12
C THR A 115 -10.24 -8.77 -19.17
N LYS A 116 -10.29 -9.80 -20.03
CA LYS A 116 -9.36 -9.90 -21.17
C LYS A 116 -9.40 -8.65 -22.04
N LYS A 117 -10.61 -8.10 -22.27
CA LYS A 117 -10.81 -6.88 -23.04
C LYS A 117 -10.10 -5.68 -22.41
N SER A 118 -10.30 -5.42 -21.11
CA SER A 118 -9.66 -4.27 -20.46
C SER A 118 -8.13 -4.33 -20.49
N ILE A 119 -7.54 -5.51 -20.26
CA ILE A 119 -6.08 -5.68 -20.34
C ILE A 119 -5.57 -5.52 -21.77
N THR A 120 -6.31 -6.05 -22.76
CA THR A 120 -5.89 -5.97 -24.17
C THR A 120 -5.98 -4.53 -24.69
N ASP A 121 -7.04 -3.80 -24.33
CA ASP A 121 -7.31 -2.46 -24.85
C ASP A 121 -6.46 -1.38 -24.15
N LEU A 122 -6.23 -1.50 -22.83
CA LEU A 122 -5.60 -0.46 -22.01
C LEU A 122 -4.24 -0.86 -21.41
N GLY A 123 -3.85 -2.13 -21.52
CA GLY A 123 -2.61 -2.64 -20.93
C GLY A 123 -2.52 -2.35 -19.43
N THR A 124 -1.40 -1.77 -19.00
CA THR A 124 -1.14 -1.40 -17.60
C THR A 124 -2.05 -0.27 -17.10
N SER A 125 -2.64 0.52 -18.01
CA SER A 125 -3.61 1.56 -17.65
C SER A 125 -4.94 0.98 -17.15
N ALA A 126 -5.21 -0.31 -17.40
CA ALA A 126 -6.36 -1.00 -16.83
C ALA A 126 -6.25 -1.26 -15.33
N LEU A 127 -5.03 -1.26 -14.77
CA LEU A 127 -4.77 -1.63 -13.37
C LEU A 127 -5.38 -0.61 -12.41
N LYS A 128 -5.97 -1.10 -11.33
CA LYS A 128 -6.70 -0.29 -10.33
C LYS A 128 -6.17 -0.52 -8.92
N GLY A 129 -6.40 0.47 -8.06
CA GLY A 129 -6.07 0.43 -6.64
C GLY A 129 -4.63 -0.03 -6.39
N VAL A 130 -4.49 -1.05 -5.54
CA VAL A 130 -3.19 -1.61 -5.13
C VAL A 130 -2.36 -2.15 -6.31
N ASP A 131 -3.00 -2.69 -7.35
CA ASP A 131 -2.27 -3.24 -8.50
C ASP A 131 -1.61 -2.13 -9.31
N ARG A 132 -2.32 -1.00 -9.50
CA ARG A 132 -1.76 0.19 -10.16
C ARG A 132 -0.60 0.76 -9.35
N ALA A 133 -0.74 0.83 -8.03
CA ALA A 133 0.30 1.36 -7.14
C ALA A 133 1.57 0.48 -7.18
N ARG A 134 1.41 -0.85 -7.10
CA ARG A 134 2.53 -1.80 -7.19
C ARG A 134 3.23 -1.72 -8.55
N PHE A 135 2.46 -1.66 -9.65
CA PHE A 135 3.04 -1.54 -10.98
C PHE A 135 3.82 -0.24 -11.17
N ARG A 136 3.30 0.89 -10.69
CA ARG A 136 4.02 2.18 -10.74
C ARG A 136 5.34 2.14 -9.98
N ALA A 137 5.36 1.57 -8.77
CA ALA A 137 6.60 1.43 -8.00
C ALA A 137 7.65 0.56 -8.74
N LEU A 138 7.20 -0.54 -9.38
CA LEU A 138 8.07 -1.36 -10.22
C LEU A 138 8.59 -0.60 -11.44
N GLU A 139 7.75 0.21 -12.08
CA GLU A 139 8.13 1.04 -13.22
C GLU A 139 9.15 2.12 -12.83
N GLU A 140 8.94 2.78 -11.69
CA GLU A 140 9.88 3.75 -11.11
C GLU A 140 11.25 3.11 -10.83
N GLY A 141 11.27 1.96 -10.13
CA GLY A 141 12.51 1.24 -9.86
C GLY A 141 13.21 0.77 -11.14
N ASN A 142 12.45 0.29 -12.13
CA ASN A 142 12.98 -0.15 -13.42
C ASN A 142 13.49 1.00 -14.30
N ALA A 143 12.96 2.22 -14.12
CA ALA A 143 13.47 3.40 -14.80
C ALA A 143 14.86 3.82 -14.30
N ALA A 144 15.17 3.53 -13.03
CA ALA A 144 16.41 3.90 -12.34
C ALA A 144 17.58 2.90 -12.53
N VAL A 145 17.40 1.83 -13.32
CA VAL A 145 18.45 0.84 -13.60
C VAL A 145 19.03 0.98 -15.02
N ALA A 146 20.25 0.47 -15.20
CA ALA A 146 20.93 0.49 -16.50
C ALA A 146 20.14 -0.29 -17.57
N PRO A 147 20.24 0.07 -18.86
CA PRO A 147 19.44 -0.54 -19.93
C PRO A 147 19.55 -2.07 -20.02
N ASP A 148 20.71 -2.63 -19.70
CA ASP A 148 20.96 -4.08 -19.70
C ASP A 148 20.29 -4.82 -18.54
N LYS A 149 19.93 -4.09 -17.47
CA LYS A 149 19.24 -4.59 -16.28
C LYS A 149 17.74 -4.32 -16.27
N LYS A 150 17.21 -3.59 -17.25
CA LYS A 150 15.78 -3.29 -17.32
C LYS A 150 14.96 -4.57 -17.47
N LEU A 151 13.98 -4.72 -16.60
CA LEU A 151 12.97 -5.78 -16.66
C LEU A 151 11.94 -5.48 -17.75
N ARG A 152 11.41 -6.54 -18.33
CA ARG A 152 10.24 -6.50 -19.22
C ARG A 152 9.04 -6.99 -18.42
N PHE A 153 8.01 -6.15 -18.33
CA PHE A 153 6.78 -6.50 -17.64
C PHE A 153 5.78 -7.14 -18.58
N PHE A 154 5.14 -8.21 -18.12
CA PHE A 154 4.09 -8.92 -18.85
C PHE A 154 2.88 -9.06 -17.95
N ILE A 155 1.68 -8.90 -18.53
CA ILE A 155 0.43 -9.28 -17.87
C ILE A 155 0.03 -10.62 -18.47
N ALA A 156 0.00 -11.66 -17.64
CA ALA A 156 -0.34 -13.01 -18.04
C ALA A 156 -1.59 -13.51 -17.30
N LYS A 157 -2.39 -14.34 -17.97
CA LYS A 157 -3.49 -15.07 -17.34
C LYS A 157 -2.96 -16.41 -16.85
N LEU A 158 -2.96 -16.62 -15.53
CA LEU A 158 -2.76 -17.95 -14.96
C LEU A 158 -4.06 -18.75 -15.10
N SER A 159 -3.98 -20.00 -15.55
CA SER A 159 -5.13 -20.92 -15.61
C SER A 159 -4.68 -22.24 -15.01
N VAL A 160 -5.18 -22.56 -13.82
CA VAL A 160 -4.91 -23.85 -13.16
C VAL A 160 -5.92 -24.85 -13.70
N LYS A 161 -5.45 -25.93 -14.32
CA LYS A 161 -6.28 -27.04 -14.76
C LYS A 161 -6.12 -28.18 -13.75
N GLU A 162 -7.10 -28.35 -12.88
CA GLU A 162 -7.14 -29.50 -11.98
C GLU A 162 -7.74 -30.68 -12.74
N ASN A 163 -6.93 -31.70 -13.00
CA ASN A 163 -7.41 -32.95 -13.56
C ASN A 163 -7.79 -33.87 -12.40
N HIS A 164 -9.09 -33.99 -12.13
CA HIS A 164 -9.58 -35.06 -11.27
C HIS A 164 -9.76 -36.33 -12.12
N SER A 165 -8.85 -37.28 -11.97
CA SER A 165 -9.12 -38.66 -12.40
C SER A 165 -9.90 -39.35 -11.29
N LEU A 166 -11.18 -39.64 -11.52
CA LEU A 166 -11.87 -40.67 -10.76
C LEU A 166 -11.26 -42.00 -11.23
N GLY A 167 -10.39 -42.60 -10.45
CA GLY A 167 -10.01 -43.98 -10.69
C GLY A 167 -11.26 -44.85 -10.55
N ASP A 168 -11.47 -45.78 -11.48
CA ASP A 168 -12.43 -46.87 -11.34
C ASP A 168 -12.01 -47.74 -10.13
N ILE A 169 -12.33 -47.28 -8.93
CA ILE A 169 -12.29 -48.10 -7.73
C ILE A 169 -13.74 -48.24 -7.31
N GLY A 170 -14.34 -49.33 -7.80
CA GLY A 170 -15.60 -49.84 -7.32
C GLY A 170 -15.59 -49.93 -5.80
N TRP A 171 -16.75 -49.64 -5.22
CA TRP A 171 -17.00 -49.76 -3.79
C TRP A 171 -17.00 -51.23 -3.36
N ASP A 172 -15.82 -51.81 -3.22
CA ASP A 172 -15.67 -53.10 -2.54
C ASP A 172 -15.56 -52.84 -1.04
N LYS A 173 -16.73 -52.90 -0.39
CA LYS A 173 -16.85 -53.25 1.02
C LYS A 173 -16.20 -54.61 1.22
N TRP A 174 -15.17 -54.68 2.05
CA TRP A 174 -14.80 -55.91 2.72
C TRP A 174 -14.90 -55.71 4.23
N ALA A 175 -15.55 -56.70 4.84
CA ALA A 175 -15.91 -56.85 6.23
C ALA A 175 -14.71 -57.06 7.16
#